data_AF-A0A485PRQ5-F1
#
_entry.id   AF-A0A485PRQ5-F1
#
_cell.length_a   1.000
_cell.length_b   1.000
_cell.length_c   1.000
_cell.angle_alpha   90.00
_cell.angle_beta   90.00
_cell.angle_gamma   90.00
#
_symmetry.space_group_name_H-M   'P 1'
#
loop_
_entity.id
_entity.type
_entity.pdbx_description
1 polymer ?
#
loop_
_entity_poly.entity_id
_entity_poly.type
_entity_poly.pdbx_seq_one_letter_code
_entity_poly.pdbx_strand_id
1 'polypeptide(L)'
;MERFMEQVIFKYLRAEPEDHYFLMTEPPLNTPENREYLAEIMFESFNVPGLYIAVQAVLALAASWTSRQVGERTLTGIVIDSGDGVTHAIPVAEGYVIGSCIKHIPIAGRDITYFIQQLLREREVGIPPEQSLETAKAIKEKYCYICPDIVKEFAKYDVDPRKWIKQYTGINAINQKKFIIDVGYERFLGPEIFFHPEFANPDFMESISDVVDEVIQNCPIDVRRPLYKNVVLSGGSTMFRDFGRRLQRDLKRVVDARLRLSEELSGGRIKPKPVEVQVITHHMQRYAVWFGGSMLASTVSPFLDCCLFSFLRSLSSWDERCPVKVK
;
A
#
# COMPACT_ATOMS: atom_id res chain seq x y z
N MET A 1 -1.83 23.11 4.02
CA MET A 1 -2.82 22.08 3.65
C MET A 1 -4.13 22.73 3.25
N GLU A 2 -4.64 23.68 4.03
CA GLU A 2 -5.86 24.46 3.73
C GLU A 2 -5.91 25.06 2.32
N ARG A 3 -4.90 25.84 1.89
CA ARG A 3 -4.82 26.38 0.51
C ARG A 3 -4.85 25.33 -0.59
N PHE A 4 -4.38 24.13 -0.30
CA PHE A 4 -4.46 23.02 -1.25
C PHE A 4 -5.89 22.51 -1.35
N MET A 5 -6.59 22.38 -0.21
CA MET A 5 -8.00 21.99 -0.16
C MET A 5 -8.91 23.01 -0.85
N GLU A 6 -8.62 24.31 -0.71
CA GLU A 6 -9.33 25.38 -1.43
C GLU A 6 -9.29 25.13 -2.96
N GLN A 7 -8.11 24.83 -3.50
CA GLN A 7 -8.00 24.49 -4.92
C GLN A 7 -8.72 23.17 -5.25
N VAL A 8 -8.62 22.14 -4.39
CA VAL A 8 -9.33 20.87 -4.61
C VAL A 8 -10.84 21.09 -4.72
N ILE A 9 -11.44 21.82 -3.77
CA ILE A 9 -12.89 22.05 -3.70
C ILE A 9 -13.35 22.96 -4.84
N PHE A 10 -12.78 24.16 -4.95
CA PHE A 10 -13.31 25.18 -5.87
C PHE A 10 -12.80 25.05 -7.31
N LYS A 11 -11.54 24.63 -7.51
CA LYS A 11 -10.95 24.57 -8.86
C LYS A 11 -11.15 23.22 -9.54
N TYR A 12 -10.90 22.12 -8.82
CA TYR A 12 -10.93 20.77 -9.40
C TYR A 12 -12.29 20.10 -9.28
N LEU A 13 -12.84 19.98 -8.06
CA LEU A 13 -14.16 19.37 -7.84
C LEU A 13 -15.29 20.28 -8.29
N ARG A 14 -15.12 21.61 -8.17
CA ARG A 14 -16.14 22.62 -8.46
C ARG A 14 -17.44 22.34 -7.70
N ALA A 15 -17.27 21.99 -6.43
CA ALA A 15 -18.36 21.64 -5.53
C ALA A 15 -18.59 22.80 -4.55
N GLU A 16 -19.85 23.08 -4.23
CA GLU A 16 -20.20 23.98 -3.13
C GLU A 16 -20.04 23.19 -1.82
N PRO A 17 -19.04 23.51 -0.98
CA PRO A 17 -18.72 22.65 0.16
C PRO A 17 -19.87 22.54 1.18
N GLU A 18 -20.76 23.52 1.25
CA GLU A 18 -21.94 23.56 2.13
C GLU A 18 -23.01 22.50 1.75
N ASP A 19 -23.03 22.06 0.49
CA ASP A 19 -24.02 21.09 -0.01
C ASP A 19 -23.53 19.63 0.03
N HIS A 20 -22.27 19.40 0.43
CA HIS A 20 -21.62 18.10 0.27
C HIS A 20 -20.98 17.58 1.56
N TYR A 21 -21.24 16.31 1.87
CA TYR A 21 -20.49 15.58 2.89
C TYR A 21 -19.11 15.18 2.36
N PHE A 22 -18.09 15.32 3.20
CA PHE A 22 -16.72 14.96 2.84
C PHE A 22 -16.27 13.68 3.56
N LEU A 23 -15.69 12.76 2.79
CA LEU A 23 -14.91 11.64 3.32
C LEU A 23 -13.43 11.95 3.10
N MET A 24 -12.69 12.06 4.20
CA MET A 24 -11.25 12.24 4.19
C MET A 24 -10.56 10.99 4.75
N THR A 25 -9.29 10.82 4.43
CA THR A 25 -8.53 9.64 4.83
C THR A 25 -7.37 10.02 5.72
N GLU A 26 -7.03 9.15 6.66
CA GLU A 26 -5.88 9.34 7.53
C GLU A 26 -5.00 8.09 7.62
N PRO A 27 -3.69 8.26 7.90
CA PRO A 27 -2.80 7.14 8.21
C PRO A 27 -3.19 6.49 9.54
N PRO A 28 -2.83 5.21 9.76
CA PRO A 28 -3.26 4.44 10.94
C PRO A 28 -2.70 4.92 12.28
N LEU A 29 -1.62 5.73 12.27
CA LEU A 29 -0.98 6.30 13.47
C LEU A 29 -1.15 7.82 13.55
N ASN A 30 -2.23 8.35 12.97
CA ASN A 30 -2.55 9.76 13.07
C ASN A 30 -2.98 10.13 14.49
N THR A 31 -2.50 11.27 15.01
CA THR A 31 -2.86 11.73 16.35
C THR A 31 -4.25 12.36 16.35
N PRO A 32 -5.00 12.31 17.47
CA PRO A 32 -6.32 12.92 17.55
C PRO A 32 -6.29 14.44 17.31
N GLU A 33 -5.21 15.12 17.67
CA GLU A 33 -5.04 16.56 17.44
C GLU A 33 -5.03 16.88 15.94
N ASN A 34 -4.37 16.06 15.12
CA ASN A 34 -4.40 16.23 13.66
C ASN A 34 -5.81 16.03 13.08
N ARG A 35 -6.64 15.18 13.70
CA ARG A 35 -8.04 15.02 13.29
C ARG A 35 -8.85 16.27 13.64
N GLU A 36 -8.58 16.89 14.78
CA GLU A 36 -9.22 18.14 15.19
C GLU A 36 -8.84 19.30 14.27
N TYR A 37 -7.54 19.48 13.97
CA TYR A 37 -7.10 20.49 13.01
C TYR A 37 -7.69 20.29 11.62
N LEU A 38 -7.81 19.03 11.15
CA LEU A 38 -8.45 18.74 9.88
C LEU A 38 -9.93 19.12 9.89
N ALA A 39 -10.62 18.80 10.98
CA ALA A 39 -12.02 19.14 11.13
C ALA A 39 -12.24 20.65 11.25
N GLU A 40 -11.44 21.36 12.04
CA GLU A 40 -11.46 22.82 12.17
C GLU A 40 -11.43 23.48 10.79
N ILE A 41 -10.47 23.10 9.93
CA ILE A 41 -10.39 23.61 8.56
C ILE A 41 -11.66 23.31 7.75
N MET A 42 -12.19 22.08 7.84
CA MET A 42 -13.34 21.68 7.03
C MET A 42 -14.66 22.33 7.48
N PHE A 43 -14.87 22.49 8.78
CA PHE A 43 -16.09 23.08 9.32
C PHE A 43 -16.02 24.61 9.41
N GLU A 44 -14.92 25.18 9.88
CA GLU A 44 -14.81 26.63 10.09
C GLU A 44 -14.49 27.39 8.80
N SER A 45 -13.59 26.86 7.95
CA SER A 45 -13.22 27.55 6.70
C SER A 45 -14.15 27.21 5.53
N PHE A 46 -14.63 25.97 5.45
CA PHE A 46 -15.41 25.47 4.29
C PHE A 46 -16.89 25.19 4.60
N ASN A 47 -17.35 25.35 5.84
CA ASN A 47 -18.75 25.17 6.24
C ASN A 47 -19.37 23.82 5.81
N VAL A 48 -18.59 22.74 5.80
CA VAL A 48 -19.13 21.45 5.33
C VAL A 48 -20.22 20.92 6.27
N PRO A 49 -21.32 20.34 5.75
CA PRO A 49 -22.43 19.85 6.57
C PRO A 49 -22.03 18.62 7.41
N GLY A 50 -21.02 17.86 6.97
CA GLY A 50 -20.47 16.75 7.72
C GLY A 50 -19.17 16.19 7.13
N LEU A 51 -18.35 15.64 8.02
CA LEU A 51 -17.01 15.14 7.72
C LEU A 51 -16.81 13.76 8.35
N TYR A 52 -16.44 12.79 7.52
CA TYR A 52 -15.96 11.48 7.97
C TYR A 52 -14.46 11.37 7.76
N ILE A 53 -13.71 11.00 8.80
CA ILE A 53 -12.27 10.72 8.70
C ILE A 53 -12.09 9.20 8.79
N ALA A 54 -11.74 8.59 7.66
CA ALA A 54 -11.62 7.16 7.51
C ALA A 54 -10.15 6.71 7.56
N VAL A 55 -9.89 5.60 8.27
CA VAL A 55 -8.55 5.01 8.30
C VAL A 55 -8.26 4.30 6.98
N GLN A 56 -7.12 4.61 6.35
CA GLN A 56 -6.75 4.13 5.01
C GLN A 56 -6.82 2.59 4.87
N ALA A 57 -6.33 1.85 5.88
CA ALA A 57 -6.32 0.39 5.86
C ALA A 57 -7.74 -0.22 5.79
N VAL A 58 -8.70 0.36 6.52
CA VAL A 58 -10.10 -0.12 6.52
C VAL A 58 -10.74 0.08 5.14
N LEU A 59 -10.46 1.22 4.50
CA LEU A 59 -10.92 1.48 3.14
C LEU A 59 -10.30 0.52 2.11
N ALA A 60 -9.02 0.20 2.24
CA ALA A 60 -8.36 -0.79 1.39
C ALA A 60 -8.97 -2.19 1.52
N LEU A 61 -9.37 -2.60 2.73
CA LEU A 61 -10.12 -3.85 2.93
C LEU A 61 -11.49 -3.79 2.25
N ALA A 62 -12.22 -2.68 2.36
CA ALA A 62 -13.51 -2.51 1.68
C ALA A 62 -13.37 -2.60 0.16
N ALA A 63 -12.30 -2.05 -0.43
CA ALA A 63 -12.01 -2.17 -1.85
C ALA A 63 -11.79 -3.63 -2.29
N SER A 64 -11.20 -4.46 -1.43
CA SER A 64 -10.94 -5.87 -1.71
C SER A 64 -12.21 -6.71 -1.89
N TRP A 65 -13.36 -6.26 -1.39
CA TRP A 65 -14.66 -6.93 -1.55
C TRP A 65 -15.12 -7.04 -3.00
N THR A 66 -14.52 -6.26 -3.90
CA THR A 66 -14.76 -6.36 -5.35
C THR A 66 -14.01 -7.51 -6.01
N SER A 67 -13.04 -8.11 -5.31
CA SER A 67 -12.30 -9.25 -5.82
C SER A 67 -13.17 -10.51 -5.83
N ARG A 68 -13.14 -11.24 -6.95
CA ARG A 68 -13.84 -12.53 -7.11
C ARG A 68 -13.30 -13.62 -6.18
N GLN A 69 -12.10 -13.43 -5.63
CA GLN A 69 -11.46 -14.36 -4.70
C GLN A 69 -12.10 -14.32 -3.30
N VAL A 70 -12.88 -13.28 -3.01
CA VAL A 70 -13.49 -13.03 -1.71
C VAL A 70 -14.97 -13.40 -1.77
N GLY A 71 -15.33 -14.51 -1.13
CA GLY A 71 -16.74 -14.90 -0.96
C GLY A 71 -17.42 -14.24 0.24
N GLU A 72 -16.64 -13.74 1.19
CA GLU A 72 -17.12 -13.18 2.46
C GLU A 72 -16.60 -11.75 2.64
N ARG A 73 -17.52 -10.79 2.79
CA ARG A 73 -17.16 -9.40 3.06
C ARG A 73 -16.76 -9.27 4.53
N THR A 74 -15.46 -9.22 4.78
CA THR A 74 -14.90 -9.05 6.11
C THR A 74 -14.03 -7.80 6.18
N LEU A 75 -14.02 -7.17 7.37
CA LEU A 75 -13.10 -6.09 7.74
C LEU A 75 -11.97 -6.60 8.65
N THR A 76 -11.78 -7.92 8.69
CA THR A 76 -10.66 -8.57 9.38
C THR A 76 -9.64 -9.05 8.35
N GLY A 77 -8.44 -8.51 8.40
CA GLY A 77 -7.37 -8.81 7.45
C GLY A 77 -6.14 -7.98 7.72
N ILE A 78 -5.02 -8.33 7.07
CA ILE A 78 -3.82 -7.51 7.10
C ILE A 78 -3.70 -6.75 5.79
N VAL A 79 -3.47 -5.45 5.88
CA VAL A 79 -3.29 -4.57 4.73
C VAL A 79 -1.82 -4.26 4.56
N ILE A 80 -1.32 -4.50 3.36
CA ILE A 80 0.01 -4.09 2.93
C ILE A 80 -0.17 -2.88 2.05
N ASP A 81 0.07 -1.69 2.62
CA ASP A 81 -0.03 -0.43 1.90
C ASP A 81 1.36 0.03 1.49
N SER A 82 1.65 0.00 0.18
CA SER A 82 2.94 0.41 -0.37
C SER A 82 2.77 1.56 -1.37
N GLY A 83 3.12 2.76 -0.89
CA GLY A 83 3.08 4.00 -1.66
C GLY A 83 4.43 4.38 -2.26
N ASP A 84 4.67 5.70 -2.38
CA ASP A 84 5.96 6.25 -2.81
C ASP A 84 6.96 6.37 -1.65
N GLY A 85 6.49 6.66 -0.44
CA GLY A 85 7.34 7.01 0.70
C GLY A 85 7.67 5.85 1.64
N VAL A 86 6.67 5.12 2.11
CA VAL A 86 6.83 4.03 3.10
C VAL A 86 5.88 2.88 2.73
N THR A 87 6.24 1.66 3.14
CA THR A 87 5.35 0.51 3.11
C THR A 87 4.91 0.14 4.52
N HIS A 88 3.62 -0.06 4.74
CA HIS A 88 3.06 -0.40 6.05
C HIS A 88 2.39 -1.77 6.02
N ALA A 89 2.61 -2.57 7.07
CA ALA A 89 1.87 -3.79 7.34
C ALA A 89 0.91 -3.53 8.50
N ILE A 90 -0.39 -3.48 8.20
CA ILE A 90 -1.43 -2.97 9.11
C ILE A 90 -2.45 -4.09 9.38
N PRO A 91 -2.44 -4.70 10.57
CA PRO A 91 -3.45 -5.68 10.95
C PRO A 91 -4.75 -4.98 11.37
N VAL A 92 -5.87 -5.46 10.83
CA VAL A 92 -7.21 -4.98 11.14
C VAL A 92 -8.08 -6.14 11.59
N ALA A 93 -8.81 -5.96 12.68
CA ALA A 93 -9.78 -6.92 13.20
C ALA A 93 -11.13 -6.22 13.37
N GLU A 94 -12.17 -6.75 12.75
CA GLU A 94 -13.55 -6.25 12.85
C GLU A 94 -13.68 -4.74 12.54
N GLY A 95 -12.85 -4.23 11.61
CA GLY A 95 -12.83 -2.81 11.24
C GLY A 95 -11.96 -1.91 12.13
N TYR A 96 -11.39 -2.45 13.21
CA TYR A 96 -10.47 -1.73 14.08
C TYR A 96 -9.03 -2.10 13.78
N VAL A 97 -8.16 -1.10 13.69
CA VAL A 97 -6.73 -1.30 13.47
C VAL A 97 -6.06 -1.69 14.78
N ILE A 98 -5.28 -2.77 14.78
CA ILE A 98 -4.48 -3.19 15.93
C ILE A 98 -3.16 -2.39 15.92
N GLY A 99 -3.24 -1.15 16.41
CA GLY A 99 -2.15 -0.17 16.34
C GLY A 99 -0.81 -0.64 16.93
N SER A 100 -0.86 -1.42 18.02
CA SER A 100 0.33 -1.95 18.70
C SER A 100 1.16 -2.94 17.86
N CYS A 101 0.56 -3.53 16.82
CA CYS A 101 1.18 -4.55 15.99
C CYS A 101 1.63 -4.02 14.62
N ILE A 102 1.42 -2.73 14.32
CA ILE A 102 1.80 -2.15 13.03
C ILE A 102 3.32 -2.14 12.90
N LYS A 103 3.82 -2.59 11.74
CA LYS A 103 5.22 -2.42 11.34
C LYS A 103 5.33 -1.59 10.07
N HIS A 104 6.39 -0.79 10.00
CA HIS A 104 6.76 -0.02 8.82
C HIS A 104 8.01 -0.62 8.20
N ILE A 105 8.05 -0.63 6.87
CA ILE A 105 9.18 -1.09 6.08
C ILE A 105 9.75 0.15 5.38
N PRO A 106 11.04 0.49 5.58
CA PRO A 106 11.69 1.66 4.99
C PRO A 106 12.06 1.42 3.51
N ILE A 107 11.13 0.83 2.76
CA ILE A 107 11.23 0.56 1.33
C ILE A 107 9.88 0.87 0.70
N ALA A 108 9.89 1.73 -0.30
CA ALA A 108 8.71 2.12 -1.05
C ALA A 108 9.04 2.40 -2.52
N GLY A 109 8.07 2.99 -3.23
CA GLY A 109 8.19 3.27 -4.66
C GLY A 109 9.36 4.19 -5.01
N ARG A 110 9.76 5.09 -4.10
CA ARG A 110 10.90 5.98 -4.27
C ARG A 110 12.22 5.23 -4.23
N ASP A 111 12.42 4.36 -3.25
CA ASP A 111 13.65 3.60 -3.06
C ASP A 111 13.90 2.66 -4.24
N ILE A 112 12.85 2.02 -4.76
CA ILE A 112 12.91 1.23 -5.99
C ILE A 112 13.35 2.10 -7.18
N THR A 113 12.85 3.33 -7.27
CA THR A 113 13.21 4.24 -8.36
C THR A 113 14.68 4.65 -8.27
N TYR A 114 15.18 4.94 -7.07
CA TYR A 114 16.60 5.27 -6.86
C TYR A 114 17.51 4.08 -7.12
N PHE A 115 17.11 2.88 -6.69
CA PHE A 115 17.89 1.66 -6.96
C PHE A 115 17.98 1.38 -8.47
N ILE A 116 16.86 1.46 -9.20
CA ILE A 116 16.86 1.35 -10.67
C ILE A 116 17.73 2.45 -11.31
N GLN A 117 17.65 3.67 -10.80
CA GLN A 117 18.47 4.78 -11.29
C GLN A 117 19.97 4.49 -11.13
N GLN A 118 20.38 3.92 -9.99
CA GLN A 118 21.76 3.52 -9.76
C GLN A 118 22.22 2.46 -10.77
N LEU A 119 21.43 1.40 -10.96
CA LEU A 119 21.73 0.34 -11.93
C LEU A 119 21.86 0.87 -13.37
N LEU A 120 21.00 1.82 -13.75
CA LEU A 120 21.06 2.45 -15.08
C LEU A 120 22.31 3.31 -15.25
N ARG A 121 22.76 4.03 -14.20
CA ARG A 121 23.97 4.86 -14.26
C ARG A 121 25.25 4.03 -14.37
N GLU A 122 25.27 2.85 -13.79
CA GLU A 122 26.42 1.95 -13.84
C GLU A 122 26.59 1.28 -15.21
N ARG A 123 25.49 1.05 -15.94
CA ARG A 123 25.51 0.31 -17.22
C ARG A 123 25.32 1.18 -18.46
N GLU A 124 24.36 2.09 -18.46
CA GLU A 124 23.90 2.79 -19.66
C GLU A 124 24.53 4.18 -19.78
N VAL A 125 24.95 4.52 -21.00
CA VAL A 125 25.50 5.84 -21.34
C VAL A 125 24.49 6.59 -22.20
N GLY A 126 24.30 7.89 -21.95
CA GLY A 126 23.46 8.75 -22.79
C GLY A 126 22.12 9.17 -22.17
N ILE A 127 21.83 8.75 -20.94
CA ILE A 127 20.71 9.30 -20.16
C ILE A 127 21.07 10.72 -19.70
N PRO A 128 20.26 11.75 -20.04
CA PRO A 128 20.47 13.10 -19.52
C PRO A 128 20.37 13.11 -17.99
N PRO A 129 21.33 13.72 -17.26
CA PRO A 129 21.31 13.72 -15.80
C PRO A 129 20.01 14.27 -15.19
N GLU A 130 19.45 15.31 -15.81
CA GLU A 130 18.19 15.95 -15.39
C GLU A 130 16.97 15.03 -15.53
N GLN A 131 16.98 14.10 -16.49
CA GLN A 131 15.88 13.17 -16.77
C GLN A 131 16.14 11.75 -16.24
N SER A 132 17.21 11.56 -15.47
CA SER A 132 17.62 10.26 -14.96
C SER A 132 16.54 9.64 -14.06
N LEU A 133 15.91 10.46 -13.20
CA LEU A 133 14.86 10.02 -12.28
C LEU A 133 13.54 9.71 -13.00
N GLU A 134 13.17 10.54 -13.98
CA GLU A 134 12.00 10.32 -14.84
C GLU A 134 12.12 9.02 -15.63
N THR A 135 13.30 8.78 -16.21
CA THR A 135 13.60 7.56 -16.98
C THR A 135 13.51 6.31 -16.09
N ALA A 136 14.11 6.35 -14.89
CA ALA A 136 14.04 5.25 -13.93
C ALA A 136 12.58 4.96 -13.51
N LYS A 137 11.78 6.01 -13.26
CA LYS A 137 10.36 5.87 -12.94
C LYS A 137 9.56 5.25 -14.09
N ALA A 138 9.81 5.70 -15.32
CA ALA A 138 9.15 5.15 -16.50
C ALA A 138 9.51 3.67 -16.72
N ILE A 139 10.76 3.28 -16.46
CA ILE A 139 11.20 1.88 -16.53
C ILE A 139 10.51 1.04 -15.44
N LYS A 140 10.49 1.56 -14.21
CA LYS A 140 9.81 0.92 -13.07
C LYS A 140 8.36 0.58 -13.40
N GLU A 141 7.61 1.55 -13.91
CA GLU A 141 6.18 1.39 -14.16
C GLU A 141 5.86 0.54 -15.40
N LYS A 142 6.73 0.53 -16.43
CA LYS A 142 6.46 -0.16 -17.70
C LYS A 142 7.05 -1.57 -17.79
N TYR A 143 8.24 -1.79 -17.22
CA TYR A 143 9.04 -2.99 -17.53
C TYR A 143 9.31 -3.89 -16.33
N CYS A 144 9.18 -3.37 -15.10
CA CYS A 144 9.52 -4.13 -13.91
C CYS A 144 8.45 -5.15 -13.52
N TYR A 145 8.91 -6.25 -12.94
CA TYR A 145 8.09 -7.36 -12.46
C TYR A 145 8.83 -8.12 -11.36
N ILE A 146 8.12 -8.92 -10.58
CA ILE A 146 8.74 -9.76 -9.56
C ILE A 146 9.06 -11.14 -10.13
N CYS A 147 10.28 -11.59 -9.89
CA CYS A 147 10.72 -12.91 -10.28
C CYS A 147 10.49 -13.92 -9.14
N PRO A 148 10.33 -15.22 -9.45
CA PRO A 148 10.24 -16.25 -8.43
C PRO A 148 11.60 -16.63 -7.82
N ASP A 149 12.68 -16.49 -8.57
CA ASP A 149 14.04 -16.93 -8.24
C ASP A 149 15.03 -16.10 -9.05
N ILE A 150 15.89 -15.36 -8.35
CA ILE A 150 16.81 -14.38 -8.92
C ILE A 150 17.85 -15.06 -9.82
N VAL A 151 18.45 -16.17 -9.36
CA VAL A 151 19.54 -16.85 -10.07
C VAL A 151 19.04 -17.44 -11.39
N LYS A 152 17.84 -18.02 -11.37
CA LYS A 152 17.21 -18.52 -12.60
C LYS A 152 16.83 -17.40 -13.55
N GLU A 153 16.48 -16.22 -13.03
CA GLU A 153 16.16 -15.08 -13.88
C GLU A 153 17.40 -14.51 -14.56
N PHE A 154 18.53 -14.39 -13.84
CA PHE A 154 19.82 -14.05 -14.46
C PHE A 154 20.20 -15.01 -15.58
N ALA A 155 20.14 -16.32 -15.33
CA ALA A 155 20.45 -17.32 -16.34
C ALA A 155 19.59 -17.19 -17.62
N LYS A 156 18.31 -16.80 -17.49
CA LYS A 156 17.45 -16.56 -18.68
C LYS A 156 17.92 -15.38 -19.52
N TYR A 157 18.36 -14.31 -18.86
CA TYR A 157 18.86 -13.12 -19.55
C TYR A 157 20.20 -13.39 -20.24
N ASP A 158 21.07 -14.21 -19.61
CA ASP A 158 22.35 -14.60 -20.19
C ASP A 158 22.19 -15.55 -21.40
N VAL A 159 21.23 -16.47 -21.34
CA VAL A 159 20.96 -17.43 -22.43
C VAL A 159 20.32 -16.74 -23.64
N ASP A 160 19.31 -15.90 -23.43
CA ASP A 160 18.56 -15.23 -24.52
C ASP A 160 18.47 -13.70 -24.35
N PRO A 161 19.57 -12.94 -24.46
CA PRO A 161 19.57 -11.49 -24.24
C PRO A 161 18.58 -10.74 -25.13
N ARG A 162 18.47 -11.12 -26.42
CA ARG A 162 17.61 -10.45 -27.41
C ARG A 162 16.12 -10.52 -27.09
N LYS A 163 15.68 -11.53 -26.35
CA LYS A 163 14.27 -11.74 -25.99
C LYS A 163 13.90 -10.92 -24.75
N TRP A 164 14.80 -10.88 -23.77
CA TRP A 164 14.55 -10.36 -22.44
C TRP A 164 14.99 -8.91 -22.24
N ILE A 165 16.07 -8.48 -22.89
CA ILE A 165 16.47 -7.07 -22.92
C ILE A 165 15.45 -6.30 -23.76
N LYS A 166 14.93 -5.22 -23.19
CA LYS A 166 13.99 -4.31 -23.86
C LYS A 166 14.67 -2.98 -24.12
N GLN A 167 14.16 -2.22 -25.08
CA GLN A 167 14.67 -0.87 -25.34
C GLN A 167 13.67 0.16 -24.86
N TYR A 168 14.16 1.15 -24.14
CA TYR A 168 13.40 2.35 -23.80
C TYR A 168 13.93 3.51 -24.62
N THR A 169 13.01 4.27 -25.21
CA THR A 169 13.34 5.49 -25.95
C THR A 169 12.76 6.68 -25.22
N GLY A 170 13.63 7.59 -24.80
CA GLY A 170 13.26 8.88 -24.24
C GLY A 170 13.56 10.01 -25.23
N ILE A 171 12.94 11.17 -25.01
CA ILE A 171 13.27 12.41 -25.73
C ILE A 171 13.95 13.34 -24.73
N ASN A 172 15.12 13.82 -25.08
CA ASN A 172 15.83 14.77 -24.25
C ASN A 172 15.16 16.14 -24.32
N ALA A 173 14.76 16.67 -23.16
CA ALA A 173 14.00 17.91 -23.06
C ALA A 173 14.73 19.12 -23.65
N ILE A 174 16.06 19.15 -23.57
CA ILE A 174 16.89 20.29 -23.99
C ILE A 174 17.15 20.24 -25.50
N ASN A 175 17.70 19.14 -25.99
CA ASN A 175 18.15 19.03 -27.37
C ASN A 175 17.11 18.42 -28.33
N GLN A 176 15.97 17.97 -27.80
CA GLN A 176 14.87 17.31 -28.53
C GLN A 176 15.30 16.08 -29.34
N LYS A 177 16.49 15.52 -29.05
CA LYS A 177 16.97 14.28 -29.66
C LYS A 177 16.49 13.08 -28.84
N LYS A 178 16.24 11.98 -29.55
CA LYS A 178 15.90 10.71 -28.91
C LYS A 178 17.16 10.07 -28.33
N PHE A 179 17.06 9.58 -27.10
CA PHE A 179 18.05 8.67 -26.52
C PHE A 179 17.42 7.30 -26.34
N ILE A 180 18.19 6.25 -26.61
CA ILE A 180 17.75 4.87 -26.51
C ILE A 180 18.64 4.21 -25.47
N ILE A 181 18.01 3.48 -24.55
CA ILE A 181 18.70 2.70 -23.52
C ILE A 181 18.20 1.28 -23.54
N ASP A 182 19.10 0.35 -23.25
CA ASP A 182 18.74 -1.04 -23.04
C ASP A 182 18.25 -1.19 -21.59
N VAL A 183 17.23 -2.02 -21.39
CA VAL A 183 16.56 -2.29 -20.13
C VAL A 183 16.66 -3.78 -19.82
N GLY A 184 17.47 -4.11 -18.80
CA GLY A 184 17.93 -5.45 -18.51
C GLY A 184 17.50 -5.96 -17.13
N TYR A 185 18.48 -6.14 -16.25
CA TYR A 185 18.34 -6.77 -14.92
C TYR A 185 17.52 -5.95 -13.93
N GLU A 186 17.52 -4.62 -14.06
CA GLU A 186 16.72 -3.69 -13.25
C GLU A 186 15.22 -3.99 -13.28
N ARG A 187 14.76 -4.73 -14.30
CA ARG A 187 13.37 -5.16 -14.43
C ARG A 187 12.92 -6.05 -13.26
N PHE A 188 13.75 -7.00 -12.85
CA PHE A 188 13.43 -7.87 -11.72
C PHE A 188 14.17 -7.47 -10.45
N LEU A 189 15.38 -6.91 -10.54
CA LEU A 189 16.13 -6.44 -9.38
C LEU A 189 15.46 -5.28 -8.66
N GLY A 190 14.83 -4.36 -9.40
CA GLY A 190 14.13 -3.21 -8.81
C GLY A 190 13.11 -3.61 -7.75
N PRO A 191 12.08 -4.41 -8.09
CA PRO A 191 11.10 -4.87 -7.13
C PRO A 191 11.61 -5.92 -6.13
N GLU A 192 12.75 -6.57 -6.39
CA GLU A 192 13.29 -7.61 -5.51
C GLU A 192 13.71 -7.06 -4.14
N ILE A 193 13.98 -5.75 -4.04
CA ILE A 193 14.33 -5.10 -2.77
C ILE A 193 13.23 -5.22 -1.70
N PHE A 194 11.98 -5.51 -2.07
CA PHE A 194 10.94 -5.84 -1.08
C PHE A 194 11.21 -7.17 -0.36
N PHE A 195 11.82 -8.13 -1.04
CA PHE A 195 12.12 -9.45 -0.51
C PHE A 195 13.56 -9.58 -0.01
N HIS A 196 14.47 -8.79 -0.59
CA HIS A 196 15.86 -8.67 -0.17
C HIS A 196 16.24 -7.18 0.00
N PRO A 197 15.79 -6.54 1.10
CA PRO A 197 16.09 -5.14 1.40
C PRO A 197 17.57 -4.77 1.40
N GLU A 198 18.41 -5.73 1.77
CA GLU A 198 19.87 -5.64 1.86
C GLU A 198 20.55 -5.12 0.58
N PHE A 199 19.88 -5.19 -0.58
CA PHE A 199 20.43 -4.69 -1.84
C PHE A 199 20.43 -3.17 -1.95
N ALA A 200 19.52 -2.48 -1.25
CA ALA A 200 19.35 -1.03 -1.36
C ALA A 200 19.49 -0.31 -0.02
N ASN A 201 19.13 -0.97 1.09
CA ASN A 201 19.16 -0.37 2.41
C ASN A 201 20.12 -1.16 3.34
N PRO A 202 21.20 -0.55 3.84
CA PRO A 202 22.13 -1.23 4.74
C PRO A 202 21.57 -1.44 6.15
N ASP A 203 20.58 -0.64 6.56
CA ASP A 203 20.05 -0.64 7.94
C ASP A 203 18.87 -1.60 8.12
N PHE A 204 18.28 -2.08 7.02
CA PHE A 204 17.08 -2.92 7.05
C PHE A 204 17.30 -4.18 6.20
N MET A 205 17.10 -5.36 6.80
CA MET A 205 17.40 -6.66 6.18
C MET A 205 16.19 -7.60 6.11
N GLU A 206 15.07 -7.28 6.78
CA GLU A 206 13.94 -8.21 6.91
C GLU A 206 13.05 -8.21 5.66
N SER A 207 12.78 -9.39 5.09
CA SER A 207 11.90 -9.48 3.93
C SER A 207 10.47 -9.05 4.27
N ILE A 208 9.74 -8.51 3.30
CA ILE A 208 8.31 -8.17 3.49
C ILE A 208 7.47 -9.37 3.97
N SER A 209 7.86 -10.59 3.59
CA SER A 209 7.15 -11.80 4.01
C SER A 209 7.35 -12.08 5.49
N ASP A 210 8.55 -11.87 6.00
CA ASP A 210 8.89 -12.06 7.41
C ASP A 210 8.25 -10.97 8.27
N VAL A 211 8.27 -9.72 7.80
CA VAL A 211 7.60 -8.60 8.50
C VAL A 211 6.09 -8.87 8.62
N VAL A 212 5.45 -9.33 7.55
CA VAL A 212 4.02 -9.68 7.57
C VAL A 212 3.74 -10.82 8.55
N ASP A 213 4.58 -11.85 8.55
CA ASP A 213 4.46 -12.95 9.50
C ASP A 213 4.64 -12.49 10.96
N GLU A 214 5.64 -11.65 11.23
CA GLU A 214 5.92 -11.08 12.55
C GLU A 214 4.73 -10.25 13.06
N VAL A 215 4.18 -9.37 12.21
CA VAL A 215 3.00 -8.56 12.53
C VAL A 215 1.82 -9.45 12.93
N ILE A 216 1.56 -10.52 12.16
CA ILE A 216 0.46 -11.44 12.45
C ILE A 216 0.74 -12.25 13.73
N GLN A 217 1.99 -12.65 13.98
CA GLN A 217 2.35 -13.35 15.21
C GLN A 217 2.29 -12.47 16.46
N ASN A 218 2.49 -11.16 16.33
CA ASN A 218 2.31 -10.21 17.43
C ASN A 218 0.83 -9.93 17.75
N CYS A 219 -0.08 -10.20 16.81
CA CYS A 219 -1.51 -10.05 17.03
C CYS A 219 -2.08 -11.12 18.01
N PRO A 220 -3.25 -10.88 18.63
CA PRO A 220 -3.94 -11.88 19.45
C PRO A 220 -4.17 -13.20 18.72
N ILE A 221 -4.10 -14.33 19.43
CA ILE A 221 -4.08 -15.67 18.82
C ILE A 221 -5.34 -15.97 17.99
N ASP A 222 -6.48 -15.46 18.42
CA ASP A 222 -7.79 -15.72 17.81
C ASP A 222 -7.94 -15.08 16.43
N VAL A 223 -7.26 -13.96 16.19
CA VAL A 223 -7.34 -13.22 14.92
C VAL A 223 -6.29 -13.64 13.89
N ARG A 224 -5.24 -14.37 14.28
CA ARG A 224 -4.11 -14.69 13.38
C ARG A 224 -4.53 -15.47 12.14
N ARG A 225 -5.37 -16.49 12.30
CA ARG A 225 -5.85 -17.33 11.19
C ARG A 225 -6.67 -16.51 10.17
N PRO A 226 -7.65 -15.69 10.59
CA PRO A 226 -8.30 -14.72 9.71
C PRO A 226 -7.32 -13.77 8.99
N LEU A 227 -6.31 -13.24 9.70
CA LEU A 227 -5.32 -12.33 9.11
C LEU A 227 -4.50 -13.00 7.99
N TYR A 228 -4.03 -14.25 8.17
CA TYR A 228 -3.32 -14.99 7.11
C TYR A 228 -4.19 -15.29 5.89
N LYS A 229 -5.49 -15.54 6.10
CA LYS A 229 -6.44 -15.83 5.03
C LYS A 229 -6.81 -14.58 4.22
N ASN A 230 -6.65 -13.39 4.80
CA ASN A 230 -7.06 -12.14 4.17
C ASN A 230 -5.92 -11.11 4.17
N VAL A 231 -4.90 -11.34 3.35
CA VAL A 231 -3.82 -10.38 3.11
C VAL A 231 -4.18 -9.51 1.91
N VAL A 232 -4.52 -8.24 2.14
CA VAL A 232 -4.95 -7.30 1.10
C VAL A 232 -3.81 -6.37 0.72
N LEU A 233 -3.60 -6.20 -0.59
CA LEU A 233 -2.61 -5.26 -1.11
C LEU A 233 -3.26 -3.92 -1.46
N SER A 234 -2.58 -2.83 -1.09
CA SER A 234 -2.95 -1.45 -1.37
C SER A 234 -1.75 -0.65 -1.86
N GLY A 235 -1.98 0.31 -2.75
CA GLY A 235 -0.98 1.27 -3.17
C GLY A 235 -0.25 0.90 -4.46
N GLY A 236 0.27 1.90 -5.15
CA GLY A 236 0.85 1.78 -6.49
C GLY A 236 2.08 0.86 -6.56
N SER A 237 2.85 0.75 -5.48
CA SER A 237 4.06 -0.08 -5.46
C SER A 237 3.76 -1.57 -5.23
N THR A 238 2.51 -1.94 -4.94
CA THR A 238 2.06 -3.34 -4.92
C THR A 238 1.61 -3.86 -6.30
N MET A 239 1.56 -2.97 -7.31
CA MET A 239 1.06 -3.29 -8.66
C MET A 239 2.06 -4.08 -9.52
N PHE A 240 3.25 -4.40 -9.01
CA PHE A 240 4.21 -5.21 -9.76
C PHE A 240 3.62 -6.57 -10.11
N ARG A 241 3.87 -7.03 -11.34
CA ARG A 241 3.40 -8.34 -11.77
C ARG A 241 4.01 -9.41 -10.87
N ASP A 242 3.18 -10.38 -10.48
CA ASP A 242 3.52 -11.50 -9.60
C ASP A 242 3.86 -11.12 -8.14
N PHE A 243 3.66 -9.85 -7.72
CA PHE A 243 3.89 -9.41 -6.32
C PHE A 243 3.13 -10.27 -5.31
N GLY A 244 1.79 -10.33 -5.44
CA GLY A 244 0.95 -11.07 -4.51
C GLY A 244 1.24 -12.58 -4.51
N ARG A 245 1.60 -13.14 -5.67
CA ARG A 245 1.96 -14.57 -5.80
C ARG A 245 3.27 -14.89 -5.09
N ARG A 246 4.29 -14.03 -5.26
CA ARG A 246 5.58 -14.17 -4.57
C ARG A 246 5.40 -14.07 -3.05
N LEU A 247 4.70 -13.02 -2.60
CA LEU A 247 4.39 -12.83 -1.19
C LEU A 247 3.64 -14.02 -0.59
N GLN A 248 2.59 -14.51 -1.24
CA GLN A 248 1.81 -15.65 -0.75
C GLN A 248 2.68 -16.92 -0.65
N ARG A 249 3.54 -17.17 -1.64
CA ARG A 249 4.43 -18.33 -1.65
C ARG A 249 5.44 -18.27 -0.51
N ASP A 250 6.09 -17.12 -0.34
CA ASP A 250 7.16 -16.97 0.65
C ASP A 250 6.58 -16.95 2.07
N LEU A 251 5.48 -16.24 2.30
CA LEU A 251 4.74 -16.26 3.56
C LEU A 251 4.27 -17.68 3.92
N LYS A 252 3.73 -18.43 2.95
CA LYS A 252 3.33 -19.82 3.17
C LYS A 252 4.52 -20.71 3.54
N ARG A 253 5.69 -20.51 2.93
CA ARG A 253 6.91 -21.27 3.28
C ARG A 253 7.35 -21.00 4.72
N VAL A 254 7.34 -19.74 5.16
CA VAL A 254 7.69 -19.35 6.54
C VAL A 254 6.72 -20.01 7.53
N VAL A 255 5.42 -19.89 7.28
CA VAL A 255 4.39 -20.47 8.15
C VAL A 255 4.47 -22.00 8.18
N ASP A 256 4.58 -22.67 7.04
CA ASP A 256 4.67 -24.13 6.96
C ASP A 256 5.96 -24.66 7.63
N ALA A 257 7.09 -23.95 7.48
CA ALA A 257 8.34 -24.32 8.15
C ALA A 257 8.21 -24.26 9.68
N ARG A 258 7.59 -23.20 10.22
CA ARG A 258 7.31 -23.08 11.65
C ARG A 258 6.39 -24.20 12.16
N LEU A 259 5.36 -24.54 11.39
CA LEU A 259 4.42 -25.62 11.77
C LEU A 259 5.10 -26.98 11.79
N ARG A 260 5.96 -27.28 10.81
CA ARG A 260 6.75 -28.53 10.76
C ARG A 260 7.67 -28.66 11.96
N LEU A 261 8.41 -27.60 12.30
CA LEU A 261 9.30 -27.59 13.47
C LEU A 261 8.52 -27.86 14.77
N SER A 262 7.31 -27.32 14.89
CA SER A 262 6.45 -27.56 16.05
C SER A 262 5.96 -29.02 16.16
N GLU A 263 5.66 -29.66 15.03
CA GLU A 263 5.25 -31.08 14.97
C GLU A 263 6.42 -32.01 15.30
N GLU A 264 7.61 -31.72 14.76
CA GLU A 264 8.86 -32.46 15.02
C GLU A 264 9.25 -32.39 16.50
N LEU A 265 9.26 -31.19 17.10
CA LEU A 265 9.57 -31.00 18.52
C LEU A 265 8.55 -31.65 19.45
N SER A 266 7.30 -31.78 19.00
CA SER A 266 6.24 -32.45 19.77
C SER A 266 6.28 -33.98 19.64
N GLY A 267 7.21 -34.55 18.85
CA GLY A 267 7.27 -35.97 18.56
C GLY A 267 5.99 -36.51 17.93
N GLY A 268 5.30 -35.68 17.13
CA GLY A 268 4.01 -36.02 16.51
C GLY A 268 2.80 -36.03 17.45
N ARG A 269 2.94 -35.65 18.72
CA ARG A 269 1.80 -35.59 19.68
C ARG A 269 0.83 -34.46 19.38
N ILE A 270 1.33 -33.36 18.81
CA ILE A 270 0.54 -32.18 18.45
C ILE A 270 0.64 -32.01 16.94
N LYS A 271 -0.49 -32.18 16.24
CA LYS A 271 -0.58 -31.93 14.81
C LYS A 271 -1.29 -30.60 14.57
N PRO A 272 -0.56 -29.50 14.33
CA PRO A 272 -1.19 -28.21 14.11
C PRO A 272 -2.00 -28.22 12.81
N LYS A 273 -3.22 -27.68 12.85
CA LYS A 273 -4.04 -27.51 11.64
C LYS A 273 -3.32 -26.56 10.68
N PRO A 274 -3.14 -26.93 9.39
CA PRO A 274 -2.54 -26.07 8.38
C PRO A 274 -3.17 -24.67 8.38
N VAL A 275 -2.34 -23.67 8.18
CA VAL A 275 -2.77 -22.27 8.08
C VAL A 275 -2.94 -21.94 6.60
N GLU A 276 -4.14 -21.50 6.24
CA GLU A 276 -4.43 -21.04 4.88
C GLU A 276 -3.92 -19.61 4.72
N VAL A 277 -2.97 -19.42 3.80
CA VAL A 277 -2.42 -18.11 3.45
C VAL A 277 -2.95 -17.71 2.08
N GLN A 278 -3.61 -16.56 2.02
CA GLN A 278 -4.17 -16.02 0.78
C GLN A 278 -3.91 -14.52 0.67
N VAL A 279 -3.23 -14.15 -0.42
CA VAL A 279 -2.95 -12.76 -0.77
C VAL A 279 -3.91 -12.34 -1.88
N ILE A 280 -4.69 -11.30 -1.61
CA ILE A 280 -5.74 -10.84 -2.50
C ILE A 280 -5.20 -9.74 -3.40
N THR A 281 -5.23 -10.05 -4.70
CA THR A 281 -4.98 -9.07 -5.75
C THR A 281 -6.29 -8.64 -6.40
N HIS A 282 -6.45 -7.33 -6.65
CA HIS A 282 -7.67 -6.79 -7.26
C HIS A 282 -7.35 -5.62 -8.20
N HIS A 283 -8.25 -5.32 -9.15
CA HIS A 283 -7.99 -4.32 -10.20
C HIS A 283 -7.86 -2.88 -9.68
N MET A 284 -8.48 -2.58 -8.53
CA MET A 284 -8.49 -1.24 -7.95
C MET A 284 -7.34 -0.97 -6.97
N GLN A 285 -6.35 -1.87 -6.87
CA GLN A 285 -5.21 -1.80 -5.94
C GLN A 285 -4.50 -0.44 -5.91
N ARG A 286 -4.27 0.16 -7.09
CA ARG A 286 -3.57 1.44 -7.24
C ARG A 286 -4.22 2.56 -6.42
N TYR A 287 -5.54 2.55 -6.33
CA TYR A 287 -6.35 3.56 -5.64
C TYR A 287 -7.30 2.90 -4.65
N ALA A 288 -6.89 1.78 -4.03
CA ALA A 288 -7.76 0.94 -3.21
C ALA A 288 -8.43 1.75 -2.11
N VAL A 289 -7.67 2.59 -1.41
CA VAL A 289 -8.18 3.51 -0.39
C VAL A 289 -9.28 4.42 -0.93
N TRP A 290 -9.02 5.11 -2.04
CA TRP A 290 -9.99 6.06 -2.62
C TRP A 290 -11.24 5.34 -3.14
N PHE A 291 -11.06 4.19 -3.79
CA PHE A 291 -12.15 3.38 -4.30
C PHE A 291 -13.03 2.81 -3.17
N GLY A 292 -12.42 2.30 -2.10
CA GLY A 292 -13.14 1.86 -0.90
C GLY A 292 -13.91 3.00 -0.23
N GLY A 293 -13.30 4.18 -0.13
CA GLY A 293 -13.97 5.39 0.34
C GLY A 293 -15.16 5.80 -0.54
N SER A 294 -14.99 5.80 -1.85
CA SER A 294 -16.07 6.09 -2.81
C SER A 294 -17.22 5.08 -2.70
N MET A 295 -16.93 3.79 -2.55
CA MET A 295 -17.94 2.77 -2.34
C MET A 295 -18.72 2.98 -1.04
N LEU A 296 -18.02 3.24 0.07
CA LEU A 296 -18.65 3.45 1.38
C LEU A 296 -19.48 4.76 1.41
N ALA A 297 -18.95 5.84 0.86
CA ALA A 297 -19.67 7.11 0.76
C ALA A 297 -20.92 7.02 -0.13
N SER A 298 -20.94 6.10 -1.10
CA SER A 298 -22.10 5.87 -1.96
C SER A 298 -23.23 5.07 -1.29
N THR A 299 -22.94 4.34 -0.20
CA THR A 299 -23.96 3.58 0.53
C THR A 299 -24.70 4.48 1.52
N VAL A 300 -25.91 4.93 1.14
CA VAL A 300 -26.70 5.95 1.83
C VAL A 300 -27.04 5.59 3.29
N SER A 301 -27.34 4.32 3.61
CA SER A 301 -27.78 3.92 4.98
C SER A 301 -26.63 3.73 5.97
N PRO A 302 -25.54 2.98 5.70
CA PRO A 302 -24.42 2.85 6.64
C PRO A 302 -23.57 4.10 6.74
N PHE A 303 -23.48 4.93 5.69
CA PHE A 303 -22.78 6.20 5.81
C PHE A 303 -23.53 7.08 6.81
N LEU A 304 -24.85 7.27 6.67
CA LEU A 304 -25.70 8.02 7.61
C LEU A 304 -25.88 7.36 9.00
N ASP A 305 -25.83 6.04 9.13
CA ASP A 305 -25.94 5.35 10.43
C ASP A 305 -24.58 5.23 11.17
N CYS A 306 -23.47 5.01 10.45
CA CYS A 306 -22.14 5.26 11.01
C CYS A 306 -21.92 6.75 11.29
N CYS A 307 -22.59 7.65 10.53
CA CYS A 307 -22.64 9.08 10.87
C CYS A 307 -23.25 9.31 12.26
N LEU A 308 -24.20 8.48 12.69
CA LEU A 308 -24.89 8.59 13.98
C LEU A 308 -24.15 7.88 15.13
N PHE A 309 -23.43 6.77 14.87
CA PHE A 309 -22.83 5.94 15.92
C PHE A 309 -21.31 6.02 16.06
N SER A 310 -20.57 6.53 15.07
CA SER A 310 -19.12 6.71 15.19
C SER A 310 -18.58 7.75 14.21
N PHE A 311 -18.42 8.98 14.70
CA PHE A 311 -17.53 9.98 14.09
C PHE A 311 -17.91 10.53 12.69
N LEU A 312 -19.19 10.78 12.37
CA LEU A 312 -19.48 12.09 11.76
C LEU A 312 -19.90 13.02 12.89
N ARG A 313 -19.23 14.14 12.95
CA ARG A 313 -19.73 15.28 13.67
C ARG A 313 -20.41 16.17 12.62
N SER A 314 -21.73 16.35 12.73
CA SER A 314 -22.43 17.39 11.98
C SER A 314 -21.93 18.76 12.43
N LEU A 315 -22.00 19.78 11.59
CA LEU A 315 -21.66 21.17 11.95
C LEU A 315 -22.32 21.56 13.30
N SER A 316 -23.60 21.22 13.46
CA SER A 316 -24.37 21.37 14.71
C SER A 316 -23.74 20.70 15.93
N SER A 317 -23.22 19.48 15.78
CA SER A 317 -22.56 18.75 16.89
C SER A 317 -21.15 19.25 17.21
N TRP A 318 -20.45 19.88 16.25
CA TRP A 318 -19.17 20.55 16.50
C TRP A 318 -19.38 21.81 17.32
N ASP A 319 -20.35 22.64 16.93
CA ASP A 319 -20.67 23.89 17.60
C ASP A 319 -21.11 23.69 19.06
N GLU A 320 -21.79 22.58 19.36
CA GLU A 320 -22.27 22.26 20.71
C GLU A 320 -21.21 21.67 21.65
N ARG A 321 -20.15 21.01 21.13
CA ARG A 321 -19.19 20.24 21.95
C ARG A 321 -17.78 20.81 22.02
N CYS A 322 -17.39 21.76 21.18
CA CYS A 322 -16.07 22.40 21.29
C CYS A 322 -16.05 23.43 22.44
N PRO A 323 -15.25 23.23 23.52
CA PRO A 323 -15.16 24.18 24.63
C PRO A 323 -14.17 25.33 24.38
N VAL A 324 -13.59 25.44 23.19
CA VAL A 324 -12.56 26.44 22.87
C VAL A 324 -13.09 27.45 21.86
N LYS A 325 -14.05 28.28 22.28
CA LYS A 325 -14.27 29.58 21.63
C LYS A 325 -13.22 30.55 22.19
N VAL A 326 -12.05 30.61 21.57
CA VAL A 326 -11.17 31.77 21.75
C VAL A 326 -11.85 32.92 21.01
N LYS A 327 -12.40 33.86 21.80
CA LYS A 327 -12.92 35.14 21.32
C LYS A 327 -11.83 36.01 20.73
#